data_AF-A0A925K8M1-F1
#
_entry.id   AF-A0A925K8M1-F1
#
_cell.length_a   1.000
_cell.length_b   1.000
_cell.length_c   1.000
_cell.angle_alpha   90.00
_cell.angle_beta   90.00
_cell.angle_gamma   90.00
#
_symmetry.space_group_name_H-M   'P 1'
#
loop_
_entity.id
_entity.type
_entity.pdbx_description
1 polymer ?
#
loop_
_entity_poly.entity_id
_entity_poly.type
_entity_poly.pdbx_seq_one_letter_code
_entity_poly.pdbx_strand_id
1 'polypeptide(L)'
;MKKQILLKQFEYAIPVSALAITGIRAKHIAGHLPLMKVNIDFENGSLAVEGDWQFMMAANQHNEASWFRHHRGRVKIETALYAACAVNLDDEESDGLFCPLQGSIKDGDCIGACSGLLIVDNVRTNNGLTGNQWNISFYIYDVFDNYEIKFKLPVYSME
;
A
#
# COMPACT_ATOMS: atom_id res chain seq x y z
N MET A 1 5.79 -26.42 -20.84
CA MET A 1 5.58 -25.90 -19.47
C MET A 1 5.17 -24.44 -19.59
N LYS A 2 4.06 -24.03 -18.97
CA LYS A 2 3.72 -22.60 -18.88
C LYS A 2 4.74 -21.93 -17.94
N LYS A 3 5.24 -20.76 -18.32
CA LYS A 3 6.17 -19.98 -17.50
C LYS A 3 5.38 -19.40 -16.33
N GLN A 4 5.76 -19.70 -15.09
CA GLN A 4 5.12 -19.13 -13.91
C GLN A 4 5.46 -17.65 -13.77
N ILE A 5 4.45 -16.80 -13.56
CA ILE A 5 4.62 -15.38 -13.24
C ILE A 5 4.63 -15.22 -11.71
N LEU A 6 5.80 -15.39 -11.11
CA LEU A 6 5.99 -15.15 -9.67
C LEU A 6 6.10 -13.65 -9.38
N LEU A 7 5.26 -13.16 -8.46
CA LEU A 7 5.34 -11.80 -7.98
C LEU A 7 6.40 -11.69 -6.87
N LYS A 8 7.61 -11.31 -7.25
CA LYS A 8 8.75 -11.17 -6.35
C LYS A 8 8.77 -9.84 -5.64
N GLN A 9 8.68 -8.77 -6.42
CA GLN A 9 8.73 -7.40 -5.96
C GLN A 9 7.65 -6.59 -6.68
N PHE A 10 7.10 -5.62 -5.98
CA PHE A 10 6.09 -4.72 -6.50
C PHE A 10 6.39 -3.29 -6.06
N GLU A 11 6.50 -2.39 -7.04
CA GLU A 11 6.68 -0.96 -6.79
C GLU A 11 5.52 -0.18 -7.38
N TYR A 12 5.02 0.79 -6.60
CA TYR A 12 3.96 1.68 -7.04
C TYR A 12 4.21 3.09 -6.51
N ALA A 13 3.98 4.10 -7.35
CA ALA A 13 4.15 5.50 -6.97
C ALA A 13 2.99 6.34 -7.47
N ILE A 14 2.44 7.17 -6.60
CA ILE A 14 1.44 8.18 -6.95
C ILE A 14 2.17 9.51 -7.15
N PRO A 15 2.23 10.06 -8.37
CA PRO A 15 2.89 11.33 -8.63
C PRO A 15 2.11 12.51 -8.04
N VAL A 16 2.80 13.62 -7.77
CA VAL A 16 2.20 14.88 -7.27
C VAL A 16 1.09 15.39 -8.18
N SER A 17 1.21 15.17 -9.50
CA SER A 17 0.20 15.56 -10.48
C SER A 17 -1.18 14.95 -10.21
N ALA A 18 -1.27 13.85 -9.46
CA ALA A 18 -2.54 13.24 -9.07
C ALA A 18 -3.35 14.15 -8.11
N LEU A 19 -2.76 15.14 -7.44
CA LEU A 19 -3.49 16.09 -6.59
C LEU A 19 -4.56 16.89 -7.34
N ALA A 20 -4.30 17.21 -8.61
CA ALA A 20 -5.26 17.92 -9.45
C ALA A 20 -6.56 17.11 -9.64
N ILE A 21 -6.47 15.79 -9.50
CA ILE A 21 -7.58 14.85 -9.66
C ILE A 21 -8.32 14.65 -8.32
N THR A 22 -7.62 14.74 -7.18
CA THR A 22 -8.19 14.44 -5.86
C THR A 22 -8.78 15.64 -5.12
N GLY A 23 -8.52 16.88 -5.58
CA GLY A 23 -9.07 18.09 -4.95
C GLY A 23 -8.48 18.43 -3.57
N ILE A 24 -7.41 17.73 -3.15
CA ILE A 24 -6.74 17.95 -1.87
C ILE A 24 -5.94 19.26 -1.92
N ARG A 25 -6.16 20.15 -0.96
CA ARG A 25 -5.45 21.44 -0.88
C ARG A 25 -4.02 21.24 -0.35
N ALA A 26 -3.06 21.26 -1.27
CA ALA A 26 -1.64 21.01 -1.09
C ALA A 26 -0.84 22.09 -0.33
N LYS A 27 -1.34 22.61 0.80
CA LYS A 27 -0.68 23.75 1.49
C LYS A 27 0.78 23.45 1.92
N HIS A 28 1.18 22.19 2.08
CA HIS A 28 2.52 21.80 2.55
C HIS A 28 3.14 20.60 1.82
N ILE A 29 2.69 20.28 0.61
CA ILE A 29 3.21 19.12 -0.13
C ILE A 29 4.55 19.49 -0.77
N ALA A 30 5.60 18.70 -0.50
CA ALA A 30 6.87 18.83 -1.20
C ALA A 30 6.67 18.49 -2.69
N GLY A 31 6.54 19.52 -3.53
CA GLY A 31 6.14 19.38 -4.95
C GLY A 31 7.08 18.56 -5.84
N HIS A 32 8.25 18.15 -5.33
CA HIS A 32 9.22 17.31 -6.03
C HIS A 32 9.16 15.83 -5.64
N LEU A 33 8.41 15.46 -4.59
CA LEU A 33 8.30 14.08 -4.10
C LEU A 33 6.94 13.47 -4.43
N PRO A 34 6.86 12.17 -4.79
CA PRO A 34 5.56 11.52 -5.02
C PRO A 34 4.68 11.61 -3.76
N LEU A 35 3.35 11.64 -3.96
CA LEU A 35 2.37 11.66 -2.86
C LEU A 35 2.44 10.40 -2.02
N MET A 36 2.74 9.28 -2.67
CA MET A 36 2.94 8.00 -2.03
C MET A 36 3.86 7.14 -2.88
N LYS A 37 4.75 6.39 -2.23
CA LYS A 37 5.54 5.32 -2.80
C LYS A 37 5.29 4.06 -1.96
N VAL A 38 5.07 2.94 -2.63
CA VAL A 38 4.92 1.63 -2.05
C VAL A 38 5.97 0.72 -2.68
N ASN A 39 6.69 -0.02 -1.85
CA ASN A 39 7.57 -1.09 -2.26
C ASN A 39 7.22 -2.33 -1.42
N ILE A 40 6.92 -3.43 -2.10
CA ILE A 40 6.67 -4.73 -1.49
C ILE A 40 7.71 -5.69 -2.03
N ASP A 41 8.41 -6.36 -1.12
CA ASP A 41 9.33 -7.44 -1.42
C ASP A 41 8.79 -8.73 -0.81
N PHE A 42 8.18 -9.56 -1.66
CA PHE A 42 7.64 -10.87 -1.26
C PHE A 42 8.74 -11.90 -1.03
N GLU A 43 9.93 -11.74 -1.62
CA GLU A 43 11.06 -12.65 -1.42
C GLU A 43 11.71 -12.41 -0.05
N ASN A 44 11.89 -11.15 0.34
CA ASN A 44 12.50 -10.76 1.60
C ASN A 44 11.48 -10.50 2.72
N GLY A 45 10.19 -10.61 2.44
CA GLY A 45 9.12 -10.44 3.42
C GLY A 45 9.08 -9.02 4.00
N SER A 46 9.02 -8.00 3.14
CA SER A 46 8.91 -6.61 3.59
C SER A 46 7.91 -5.79 2.78
N LEU A 47 7.32 -4.80 3.44
CA LEU A 47 6.51 -3.75 2.85
C LEU A 47 7.00 -2.40 3.40
N ALA A 48 7.23 -1.45 2.50
CA ALA A 48 7.57 -0.08 2.80
C ALA A 48 6.58 0.87 2.12
N VAL A 49 6.00 1.77 2.90
CA VAL A 49 5.13 2.85 2.40
C VAL A 49 5.73 4.17 2.82
N GLU A 50 5.85 5.10 1.89
CA GLU A 50 6.31 6.45 2.18
C GLU A 50 5.39 7.45 1.48
N GLY A 51 4.77 8.35 2.23
CA GLY A 51 3.80 9.26 1.64
C GLY A 51 3.54 10.52 2.43
N ASP A 52 2.92 11.48 1.76
CA ASP A 52 2.40 12.68 2.38
C ASP A 52 1.23 12.30 3.30
N TRP A 53 1.30 12.73 4.56
CA TRP A 53 0.31 12.36 5.58
C TRP A 53 -1.10 12.84 5.22
N GLN A 54 -1.22 14.08 4.72
CA GLN A 54 -2.52 14.67 4.40
C GLN A 54 -3.16 13.92 3.23
N PHE A 55 -2.36 13.59 2.22
CA PHE A 55 -2.81 12.76 1.10
C PHE A 55 -3.29 11.39 1.58
N MET A 56 -2.48 10.68 2.38
CA MET A 56 -2.82 9.33 2.83
C MET A 56 -4.08 9.32 3.71
N MET A 57 -4.24 10.28 4.62
CA MET A 57 -5.43 10.38 5.45
C MET A 57 -6.68 10.77 4.66
N ALA A 58 -6.55 11.72 3.73
CA ALA A 58 -7.67 12.12 2.88
C ALA A 58 -8.16 10.96 1.99
N ALA A 59 -7.25 10.16 1.44
CA ALA A 59 -7.60 8.95 0.68
C ALA A 59 -8.38 7.93 1.52
N ASN A 60 -8.15 7.91 2.84
CA ASN A 60 -8.80 7.01 3.79
C ASN A 60 -10.04 7.61 4.47
N GLN A 61 -10.51 8.79 4.03
CA GLN A 61 -11.66 9.49 4.62
C GLN A 61 -11.53 9.76 6.13
N HIS A 62 -10.31 9.74 6.66
CA HIS A 62 -10.05 10.07 8.05
C HIS A 62 -9.99 11.59 8.20
N ASN A 63 -11.00 12.15 8.88
CA ASN A 63 -11.09 13.56 9.18
C ASN A 63 -10.79 13.79 10.67
N GLU A 64 -9.57 14.26 10.93
CA GLU A 64 -9.21 15.11 12.06
C GLU A 64 -9.27 14.58 13.51
N ALA A 65 -8.17 13.97 14.03
CA ALA A 65 -7.68 14.08 15.43
C ALA A 65 -6.49 13.13 15.80
N SER A 66 -5.55 12.83 14.90
CA SER A 66 -4.44 11.89 15.19
C SER A 66 -3.24 12.56 15.91
N TRP A 67 -2.47 11.82 16.72
CA TRP A 67 -1.25 12.34 17.35
C TRP A 67 -0.23 12.82 16.30
N PHE A 68 -0.18 12.13 15.16
CA PHE A 68 0.60 12.48 13.96
C PHE A 68 0.28 13.86 13.36
N ARG A 69 -0.87 14.49 13.68
CA ARG A 69 -1.19 15.85 13.20
C ARG A 69 -0.17 16.91 13.61
N HIS A 70 0.58 16.66 14.68
CA HIS A 70 1.58 17.58 15.19
C HIS A 70 2.85 17.60 14.31
N HIS A 71 3.10 16.56 13.51
CA HIS A 71 4.30 16.42 12.68
C HIS A 71 3.90 16.34 11.19
N ARG A 72 3.91 17.50 10.52
CA ARG A 72 3.21 17.75 9.24
C ARG A 72 4.01 17.42 7.98
N GLY A 73 4.82 16.37 7.99
CA GLY A 73 5.71 16.09 6.86
C GLY A 73 5.25 14.91 6.02
N ARG A 74 5.99 13.83 6.20
CA ARG A 74 5.97 12.65 5.37
C ARG A 74 6.11 11.47 6.30
N VAL A 75 5.22 10.51 6.14
CA VAL A 75 5.19 9.34 7.00
C VAL A 75 5.82 8.18 6.27
N LYS A 76 6.70 7.46 6.98
CA LYS A 76 7.33 6.23 6.53
C LYS A 76 6.82 5.06 7.36
N ILE A 77 6.29 4.06 6.69
CA ILE A 77 5.81 2.81 7.27
C ILE A 77 6.74 1.71 6.80
N GLU A 78 7.28 0.95 7.73
CA GLU A 78 8.17 -0.18 7.46
C GLU A 78 7.63 -1.39 8.22
N THR A 79 7.23 -2.43 7.48
CA THR A 79 6.64 -3.64 8.04
C THR A 79 7.32 -4.89 7.50
N ALA A 80 7.49 -5.89 8.37
CA ALA A 80 7.69 -7.27 7.96
C ALA A 80 6.39 -7.81 7.37
N LEU A 81 6.50 -8.52 6.26
CA LEU A 81 5.45 -9.19 5.52
C LEU A 81 5.64 -10.71 5.68
N TYR A 82 4.63 -11.38 6.22
CA TYR A 82 4.67 -12.82 6.47
C TYR A 82 3.81 -13.55 5.44
N ALA A 83 4.37 -13.85 4.26
CA ALA A 83 3.69 -14.66 3.26
C ALA A 83 3.79 -16.15 3.58
N ALA A 84 2.69 -16.89 3.52
CA ALA A 84 2.68 -18.34 3.75
C ALA A 84 3.29 -19.13 2.59
N CYS A 85 3.24 -18.57 1.37
CA CYS A 85 3.76 -19.16 0.14
C CYS A 85 4.23 -18.06 -0.83
N ALA A 86 4.94 -18.47 -1.87
CA ALA A 86 5.30 -17.57 -2.96
C ALA A 86 4.04 -17.18 -3.75
N VAL A 87 3.92 -15.90 -4.12
CA VAL A 87 2.78 -15.38 -4.87
C VAL A 87 2.96 -15.68 -6.36
N ASN A 88 2.05 -16.48 -6.92
CA ASN A 88 2.07 -16.86 -8.33
C ASN A 88 0.82 -16.32 -9.04
N LEU A 89 1.00 -15.35 -9.93
CA LEU A 89 -0.11 -14.67 -10.62
C LEU A 89 -0.80 -15.54 -11.69
N ASP A 90 -0.23 -16.69 -12.04
CA ASP A 90 -0.87 -17.70 -12.89
C ASP A 90 -1.64 -18.75 -12.10
N ASP A 91 -1.55 -18.72 -10.76
CA ASP A 91 -2.13 -19.71 -9.88
C ASP A 91 -3.40 -19.18 -9.23
N GLU A 92 -4.51 -19.90 -9.39
CA GLU A 92 -5.77 -19.56 -8.71
C GLU A 92 -5.65 -19.72 -7.19
N GLU A 93 -4.70 -20.53 -6.69
CA GLU A 93 -4.45 -20.64 -5.24
C GLU A 93 -3.83 -19.37 -4.62
N SER A 94 -3.29 -18.46 -5.46
CA SER A 94 -2.82 -17.15 -4.98
C SER A 94 -3.95 -16.12 -4.83
N ASP A 95 -5.16 -16.43 -5.29
CA ASP A 95 -6.35 -15.57 -5.13
C ASP A 95 -6.83 -15.61 -3.67
N GLY A 96 -6.96 -14.45 -3.04
CA GLY A 96 -7.32 -14.36 -1.62
C GLY A 96 -6.14 -14.58 -0.67
N LEU A 97 -4.89 -14.55 -1.15
CA LEU A 97 -3.73 -14.74 -0.29
C LEU A 97 -3.60 -13.58 0.69
N PHE A 98 -3.62 -13.91 1.99
CA PHE A 98 -3.41 -12.95 3.07
C PHE A 98 -2.01 -13.10 3.67
N CYS A 99 -1.35 -11.97 3.87
CA CYS A 99 -0.03 -11.86 4.47
C CYS A 99 -0.10 -10.92 5.67
N PRO A 100 0.05 -11.40 6.91
CA PRO A 100 0.13 -10.53 8.08
C PRO A 100 1.29 -9.54 7.97
N LEU A 101 1.07 -8.35 8.53
CA LEU A 101 2.03 -7.27 8.59
C LEU A 101 2.32 -6.89 10.04
N GLN A 102 3.58 -6.60 10.34
CA GLN A 102 3.99 -6.02 11.63
C GLN A 102 5.17 -5.09 11.45
N GLY A 103 5.14 -3.91 12.06
CA GLY A 103 6.24 -2.97 11.94
C GLY A 103 6.03 -1.65 12.64
N SER A 104 6.52 -0.59 12.01
CA SER A 104 6.53 0.76 12.58
C SER A 104 6.11 1.84 11.60
N ILE A 105 5.55 2.93 12.13
CA ILE A 105 5.19 4.15 11.43
C ILE A 105 6.04 5.29 11.99
N LYS A 106 6.66 6.10 11.14
CA LYS A 106 7.57 7.19 11.51
C LYS A 106 7.15 8.49 10.84
N ASP A 107 7.10 9.61 11.58
CA ASP A 107 6.75 10.95 11.05
C ASP A 107 7.89 12.00 11.16
N GLY A 108 9.13 11.53 11.23
CA GLY A 108 10.31 12.36 11.43
C GLY A 108 10.70 12.46 12.90
N ASP A 109 9.75 12.76 13.79
CA ASP A 109 10.03 13.02 15.21
C ASP A 109 9.54 11.89 16.12
N CYS A 110 8.58 11.09 15.66
CA CYS A 110 7.95 10.04 16.45
C CYS A 110 7.92 8.70 15.70
N ILE A 111 7.90 7.61 16.48
CA ILE A 111 7.86 6.23 15.99
C ILE A 111 6.73 5.50 16.72
N GLY A 112 5.71 5.09 15.97
CA GLY A 112 4.60 4.25 16.42
C GLY A 112 4.77 2.81 15.97
N ALA A 113 4.15 1.87 16.70
CA ALA A 113 4.05 0.48 16.30
C ALA A 113 2.80 0.30 15.45
N CYS A 114 2.88 -0.54 14.41
CA CYS A 114 1.73 -0.87 13.57
C CYS A 114 1.65 -2.37 13.27
N SER A 115 0.45 -2.80 12.96
CA SER A 115 0.15 -4.16 12.49
C SER A 115 -0.87 -4.08 11.36
N GLY A 116 -1.04 -5.16 10.60
CA GLY A 116 -1.93 -5.10 9.45
C GLY A 116 -2.03 -6.38 8.67
N LEU A 117 -2.65 -6.27 7.50
CA LEU A 117 -2.73 -7.33 6.52
C LEU A 117 -2.49 -6.78 5.12
N LEU A 118 -1.79 -7.57 4.31
CA LEU A 118 -1.73 -7.44 2.87
C LEU A 118 -2.54 -8.58 2.25
N ILE A 119 -3.32 -8.28 1.22
CA ILE A 119 -4.17 -9.22 0.50
C ILE A 119 -3.84 -9.14 -0.99
N VAL A 120 -3.65 -10.30 -1.63
CA VAL A 120 -3.48 -10.43 -3.08
C VAL A 120 -4.71 -11.13 -3.64
N ASP A 121 -5.44 -10.44 -4.52
CA ASP A 121 -6.72 -10.92 -5.07
C ASP A 121 -6.75 -10.79 -6.60
N ASN A 122 -7.37 -11.76 -7.27
CA ASN A 122 -7.67 -11.70 -8.69
C ASN A 122 -9.04 -11.06 -8.93
N VAL A 123 -9.06 -9.93 -9.63
CA VAL A 123 -10.31 -9.26 -10.05
C VAL A 123 -10.88 -9.98 -11.26
N ARG A 124 -11.81 -10.88 -11.01
CA ARG A 124 -12.66 -11.44 -12.05
C ARG A 124 -13.67 -10.38 -12.50
N THR A 125 -13.42 -9.69 -13.61
CA THR A 125 -14.45 -8.84 -14.23
C THR A 125 -15.53 -9.68 -14.90
N ASN A 126 -16.79 -9.52 -14.48
CA ASN A 126 -17.98 -10.19 -15.04
C ASN A 126 -18.24 -9.90 -16.54
N ASN A 127 -17.42 -9.10 -17.22
CA ASN A 127 -17.67 -8.61 -18.58
C ASN A 127 -16.96 -9.40 -19.68
N GLY A 128 -16.46 -10.61 -19.42
CA GLY A 128 -15.91 -11.49 -20.47
C GLY A 128 -14.60 -11.03 -21.10
N LEU A 129 -14.02 -9.91 -20.63
CA LEU A 129 -12.64 -9.55 -20.93
C LEU A 129 -11.74 -10.41 -20.05
N THR A 130 -11.22 -11.48 -20.67
CA THR A 130 -10.25 -12.40 -20.10
C THR A 130 -8.91 -11.69 -19.89
N GLY A 131 -8.70 -11.16 -18.69
CA GLY A 131 -7.39 -10.72 -18.21
C GLY A 131 -7.33 -10.93 -16.72
N ASN A 132 -6.31 -11.66 -16.24
CA ASN A 132 -6.04 -11.82 -14.80
C ASN A 132 -5.62 -10.47 -14.23
N GLN A 133 -6.58 -9.66 -13.79
CA GLN A 133 -6.31 -8.36 -13.19
C GLN A 133 -6.10 -8.53 -11.70
N TRP A 134 -4.85 -8.61 -11.27
CA TRP A 134 -4.52 -8.76 -9.85
C TRP A 134 -4.56 -7.40 -9.13
N ASN A 135 -4.91 -7.43 -7.85
CA ASN A 135 -4.79 -6.30 -6.95
C ASN A 135 -4.04 -6.71 -5.70
N ILE A 136 -3.27 -5.75 -5.17
CA ILE A 136 -2.76 -5.81 -3.80
C ILE A 136 -3.53 -4.79 -2.99
N SER A 137 -4.19 -5.26 -1.93
CA SER A 137 -4.76 -4.39 -0.91
C SER A 137 -3.94 -4.50 0.36
N PHE A 138 -3.70 -3.40 1.05
CA PHE A 138 -3.13 -3.48 2.40
C PHE A 138 -3.89 -2.58 3.36
N TYR A 139 -3.94 -3.04 4.61
CA TYR A 139 -4.63 -2.46 5.75
C TYR A 139 -3.61 -2.40 6.87
N ILE A 140 -3.24 -1.20 7.31
CA ILE A 140 -2.24 -0.98 8.36
C ILE A 140 -2.90 -0.18 9.47
N TYR A 141 -2.94 -0.76 10.66
CA TYR A 141 -3.46 -0.13 11.87
C TYR A 141 -2.30 0.43 12.68
N ASP A 142 -2.43 1.70 13.06
CA ASP A 142 -1.62 2.26 14.13
C ASP A 142 -2.19 1.85 15.49
N VAL A 143 -1.35 1.20 16.28
CA VAL A 143 -1.71 0.68 17.61
C VAL A 143 -2.03 1.81 18.59
N PHE A 144 -1.43 2.99 18.42
CA PHE A 144 -1.57 4.08 19.39
C PHE A 144 -2.76 4.99 19.15
N ASP A 145 -3.21 5.07 17.91
CA ASP A 145 -4.04 6.19 17.44
C ASP A 145 -5.34 5.69 16.80
N ASN A 146 -5.52 4.36 16.76
CA ASN A 146 -6.72 3.67 16.29
C ASN A 146 -7.20 4.11 14.90
N TYR A 147 -6.28 4.47 14.00
CA TYR A 147 -6.59 4.71 12.59
C TYR A 147 -6.11 3.58 11.70
N GLU A 148 -6.79 3.40 10.58
CA GLU A 148 -6.46 2.44 9.53
C GLU A 148 -5.92 3.18 8.31
N ILE A 149 -4.83 2.70 7.75
CA ILE A 149 -4.34 3.09 6.44
C ILE A 149 -4.66 1.97 5.48
N LYS A 150 -5.55 2.24 4.54
CA LYS A 150 -5.98 1.32 3.50
C LYS A 150 -5.60 1.83 2.12
N PHE A 151 -5.00 0.95 1.33
CA PHE A 151 -4.78 1.19 -0.09
C PHE A 151 -5.09 -0.06 -0.90
N LYS A 152 -5.49 0.15 -2.14
CA LYS A 152 -5.73 -0.89 -3.15
C LYS A 152 -4.98 -0.50 -4.41
N LEU A 153 -4.05 -1.34 -4.83
CA LEU A 153 -3.10 -1.09 -5.89
C LEU A 153 -3.27 -2.13 -7.01
N PRO A 154 -3.44 -1.71 -8.27
CA PRO A 154 -3.49 -2.63 -9.39
C PRO A 154 -2.12 -3.24 -9.67
N VAL A 155 -2.11 -4.53 -9.97
CA VAL A 155 -0.92 -5.26 -10.43
C VAL A 155 -1.06 -5.51 -11.92
N TYR A 156 -0.20 -4.87 -12.69
CA TYR A 156 -0.13 -5.05 -14.14
C TYR A 156 0.96 -6.06 -14.48
N SER A 157 0.59 -7.23 -14.98
CA SER A 157 1.53 -8.14 -15.63
C SER A 157 1.78 -7.65 -17.06
N MET A 158 3.05 -7.42 -17.42
CA MET A 158 3.41 -7.30 -18.82
C MET A 158 3.48 -8.72 -19.41
N GLU A 159 2.52 -9.06 -20.28
CA GLU A 159 2.60 -10.26 -21.13
C GLU A 159 3.71 -10.11 -22.18
#